data_AF-A0A4T0UW93-F1
#
_entry.id   AF-A0A4T0UW93-F1
#
_cell.length_a   1.000
_cell.length_b   1.000
_cell.length_c   1.000
_cell.angle_alpha   90.00
_cell.angle_beta   90.00
_cell.angle_gamma   90.00
#
_symmetry.space_group_name_H-M   'P 1'
#
loop_
_entity.id
_entity.type
_entity.pdbx_description
1 polymer ?
#
loop_
_entity_poly.entity_id
_entity_poly.type
_entity_poly.pdbx_seq_one_letter_code
_entity_poly.pdbx_strand_id
1 'polypeptide(L)'
;MVDRLDAAGLELIQRLDEAVTEPSGWVLPLTPGEEWTSPQWRLRRGRLVLTPGTSAVGLRLPLDSVSWVDPEPDDQPSYLEAGAPLEPSVPVVRVCAPDGAATTAVAFEARDGHVHVFLPPTQRLEEYADLLKIIEVAARRLRQPVVLEGYGPPPDPRLTSLTVTPDPGVIEVNVQPTRTWGELRDLTETLYDEARRSRLTTEKFDLDGLHTGTGGGNHLTLGGHQPVDSPMLRRPDLLVSLLRYWQRHPSLSYLFSGRFIGPTSQAPRFDEARPEAVYEMEIAFAEISRITDSLAWQGLEPRPWLVDRALRHLLVDLTGNTHRAEFCIDKMYSPDSSRGRLGLLELRGFEMPPHAQMALVQALLVRSLVAMFWERPNTDPLVRWGTGLHERFLLPQGCIADIAEVAADLRGAGIAFEESWLDPFTEFRFPRIGVVRVPTTPGLRPEQGGNAVELELRQAIEPWTVLGEEATSGGTSRYVDSSVERVQVTVRDADPSRHLVTVNGVPVPLAPTGRPGEYYAGVRYRAWQPWSALHPSIGVHAPLHVDVVDAFSQVSLGGATYHVAHPGGRNYDVPPVNANEAEARRLTRFAPRGHTPGLLDVAAMRETGRRAASAETPHTLDLRRVPGPLLT
;
A
#
# COMPACT_ATOMS: atom_id res chain seq x y z
N MET A 1 -26.28 0.44 46.90
CA MET A 1 -25.66 0.61 45.57
C MET A 1 -26.62 0.29 44.41
N VAL A 2 -27.91 0.06 44.69
CA VAL A 2 -28.95 -0.22 43.68
C VAL A 2 -29.76 1.05 43.33
N ASP A 3 -29.73 2.08 44.19
CA ASP A 3 -30.52 3.32 44.03
C ASP A 3 -29.91 4.37 43.06
N ARG A 4 -29.02 3.97 42.14
CA ARG A 4 -28.44 4.88 41.12
C ARG A 4 -28.44 4.29 39.70
N LEU A 5 -29.26 3.29 39.44
CA LEU A 5 -29.42 2.73 38.09
C LEU A 5 -30.55 3.48 37.37
N ASP A 6 -30.30 3.89 36.14
CA ASP A 6 -31.32 4.46 35.25
C ASP A 6 -32.30 3.38 34.77
N ALA A 7 -33.35 3.78 34.06
CA ALA A 7 -34.39 2.86 33.59
C ALA A 7 -33.82 1.71 32.73
N ALA A 8 -32.76 1.96 31.96
CA ALA A 8 -32.07 0.95 31.16
C ALA A 8 -31.28 -0.04 32.04
N GLY A 9 -30.65 0.43 33.12
CA GLY A 9 -29.98 -0.41 34.11
C GLY A 9 -30.95 -1.30 34.89
N LEU A 10 -32.15 -0.79 35.22
CA LEU A 10 -33.22 -1.57 35.85
C LEU A 10 -33.82 -2.61 34.89
N GLU A 11 -34.05 -2.25 33.63
CA GLU A 11 -34.55 -3.16 32.58
C GLU A 11 -33.55 -4.27 32.24
N LEU A 12 -32.24 -3.96 32.24
CA LEU A 12 -31.17 -4.95 32.09
C LEU A 12 -31.14 -5.94 33.26
N ILE A 13 -31.27 -5.46 34.50
CA ILE A 13 -31.35 -6.34 35.68
C ILE A 13 -32.59 -7.22 35.62
N GLN A 14 -33.73 -6.65 35.21
CA GLN A 14 -34.98 -7.39 35.06
C GLN A 14 -34.86 -8.50 34.00
N ARG A 15 -34.24 -8.23 32.85
CA ARG A 15 -33.89 -9.25 31.83
C ARG A 15 -32.86 -10.27 32.29
N LEU A 16 -31.94 -9.90 33.18
CA LEU A 16 -30.95 -10.81 33.76
C LEU A 16 -31.57 -11.77 34.79
N ASP A 17 -32.64 -11.32 35.47
CA ASP A 17 -33.40 -12.06 36.48
C ASP A 17 -34.62 -12.81 35.90
N GLU A 18 -35.00 -12.54 34.65
CA GLU A 18 -35.99 -13.31 33.91
C GLU A 18 -35.62 -14.80 33.86
N ALA A 19 -36.64 -15.65 33.99
CA ALA A 19 -36.50 -17.10 33.87
C ALA A 19 -36.28 -17.48 32.39
N VAL A 20 -35.03 -17.43 31.94
CA VAL A 20 -34.62 -17.94 30.63
C VAL A 20 -34.80 -19.47 30.64
N THR A 21 -35.85 -19.95 29.98
CA THR A 21 -36.17 -21.39 29.88
C THR A 21 -35.53 -22.03 28.64
N GLU A 22 -35.18 -21.24 27.62
CA GLU A 22 -34.49 -21.68 26.41
C GLU A 22 -33.06 -21.12 26.37
N PRO A 23 -32.02 -21.97 26.33
CA PRO A 23 -30.65 -21.49 26.28
C PRO A 23 -30.34 -20.82 24.94
N SER A 24 -29.64 -19.68 24.96
CA SER A 24 -29.13 -19.03 23.73
C SER A 24 -28.04 -19.85 23.02
N GLY A 25 -27.44 -20.81 23.73
CA GLY A 25 -26.43 -21.72 23.21
C GLY A 25 -25.95 -22.70 24.28
N TRP A 26 -25.19 -23.71 23.85
CA TRP A 26 -24.58 -24.71 24.73
C TRP A 26 -23.07 -24.55 24.76
N VAL A 27 -22.45 -24.84 25.90
CA VAL A 27 -21.01 -24.68 26.10
C VAL A 27 -20.46 -25.99 26.66
N LEU A 28 -19.41 -26.51 26.03
CA LEU A 28 -18.67 -27.69 26.46
C LEU A 28 -17.25 -27.26 26.84
N PRO A 29 -16.91 -27.19 28.14
CA PRO A 29 -15.55 -26.97 28.59
C PRO A 29 -14.62 -28.01 28.00
N LEU A 30 -13.55 -27.57 27.35
CA LEU A 30 -12.63 -28.44 26.66
C LEU A 30 -11.26 -27.77 26.59
N THR A 31 -10.24 -28.50 27.02
CA THR A 31 -8.84 -28.07 26.99
C THR A 31 -8.06 -29.08 26.15
N PRO A 32 -7.80 -28.78 24.87
CA PRO A 32 -6.90 -29.56 24.03
C PRO A 32 -5.45 -29.49 24.56
N GLY A 33 -4.70 -30.57 24.37
CA GLY A 33 -3.31 -30.69 24.81
C GLY A 33 -2.77 -32.09 24.54
N GLU A 34 -1.67 -32.49 25.19
CA GLU A 34 -1.19 -33.89 25.15
C GLU A 34 -2.22 -34.87 25.72
N GLU A 35 -2.85 -34.50 26.84
CA GLU A 35 -4.04 -35.15 27.37
C GLU A 35 -5.22 -34.18 27.29
N TRP A 36 -6.28 -34.56 26.55
CA TRP A 36 -7.47 -33.72 26.45
C TRP A 36 -8.28 -33.80 27.74
N THR A 37 -8.62 -32.63 28.27
CA THR A 37 -9.42 -32.56 29.50
C THR A 37 -10.68 -31.72 29.32
N SER A 38 -11.70 -32.03 30.12
CA SER A 38 -12.94 -31.26 30.20
C SER A 38 -13.12 -30.79 31.65
N PRO A 39 -12.76 -29.53 31.98
CA PRO A 39 -12.87 -29.04 33.34
C PRO A 39 -14.33 -28.85 33.74
N GLN A 40 -14.73 -29.42 34.88
CA GLN A 40 -16.09 -29.26 35.40
C GLN A 40 -16.25 -27.87 36.05
N TRP A 41 -16.51 -26.87 35.21
CA TRP A 41 -16.68 -25.46 35.62
C TRP A 41 -17.69 -25.29 36.77
N ARG A 42 -17.32 -24.46 37.75
CA ARG A 42 -18.19 -24.09 38.88
C ARG A 42 -18.85 -22.74 38.61
N LEU A 43 -20.15 -22.73 38.36
CA LEU A 43 -20.90 -21.52 37.98
C LEU A 43 -21.52 -20.83 39.20
N ARG A 44 -21.37 -19.50 39.31
CA ARG A 44 -21.91 -18.72 40.44
C ARG A 44 -23.44 -18.79 40.58
N ARG A 45 -24.16 -18.91 39.47
CA ARG A 45 -25.64 -18.90 39.41
C ARG A 45 -26.22 -20.19 38.81
N GLY A 46 -25.43 -21.26 38.73
CA GLY A 46 -25.82 -22.51 38.05
C GLY A 46 -25.99 -22.40 36.52
N ARG A 47 -25.80 -21.20 35.95
CA ARG A 47 -25.87 -20.90 34.51
C ARG A 47 -24.79 -19.90 34.10
N LEU A 48 -24.41 -19.93 32.82
CA LEU A 48 -23.59 -18.89 32.20
C LEU A 48 -24.51 -17.76 31.70
N VAL A 49 -24.15 -16.51 32.00
CA VAL A 49 -24.85 -15.33 31.51
C VAL A 49 -23.92 -14.64 30.51
N LEU A 50 -24.32 -14.63 29.24
CA LEU A 50 -23.49 -14.09 28.17
C LEU A 50 -23.34 -12.57 28.31
N THR A 51 -22.18 -12.06 27.91
CA THR A 51 -21.99 -10.63 27.68
C THR A 51 -22.99 -10.15 26.62
N PRO A 52 -23.66 -8.99 26.79
CA PRO A 52 -24.57 -8.45 25.79
C PRO A 52 -23.88 -8.21 24.44
N GLY A 53 -24.57 -8.49 23.34
CA GLY A 53 -24.06 -8.27 21.98
C GLY A 53 -24.62 -9.27 20.98
N THR A 54 -24.26 -9.08 19.71
CA THR A 54 -24.69 -9.92 18.56
C THR A 54 -23.60 -10.87 18.07
N SER A 55 -22.41 -10.85 18.66
CA SER A 55 -21.32 -11.77 18.32
C SER A 55 -21.67 -13.22 18.66
N ALA A 56 -20.93 -14.18 18.10
CA ALA A 56 -21.04 -15.60 18.44
C ALA A 56 -21.03 -15.84 19.97
N VAL A 57 -21.79 -16.83 20.43
CA VAL A 57 -21.88 -17.19 21.87
C VAL A 57 -20.50 -17.39 22.50
N GLY A 58 -19.55 -18.00 21.78
CA GLY A 58 -18.18 -18.23 22.26
C GLY A 58 -17.38 -16.96 22.59
N LEU A 59 -17.58 -15.87 21.84
CA LEU A 59 -16.95 -14.56 22.13
C LEU A 59 -17.61 -13.82 23.30
N ARG A 60 -18.80 -14.24 23.71
CA ARG A 60 -19.59 -13.61 24.76
C ARG A 60 -19.55 -14.38 26.07
N LEU A 61 -18.70 -15.41 26.19
CA LEU A 61 -18.55 -16.19 27.41
C LEU A 61 -17.91 -15.34 28.52
N PRO A 62 -18.50 -15.28 29.73
CA PRO A 62 -17.95 -14.50 30.85
C PRO A 62 -16.84 -15.29 31.57
N LEU A 63 -15.71 -15.56 30.89
CA LEU A 63 -14.66 -16.46 31.40
C LEU A 63 -14.09 -16.04 32.77
N ASP A 64 -14.00 -14.74 33.06
CA ASP A 64 -13.59 -14.19 34.36
C ASP A 64 -14.49 -14.64 35.53
N SER A 65 -15.72 -15.07 35.24
CA SER A 65 -16.69 -15.50 36.25
C SER A 65 -16.58 -16.99 36.62
N VAL A 66 -15.71 -17.75 35.94
CA VAL A 66 -15.68 -19.23 35.96
C VAL A 66 -14.61 -19.82 36.89
N SER A 67 -13.69 -18.99 37.42
CA SER A 67 -12.50 -19.26 38.26
C SER A 67 -11.20 -19.07 37.48
N TRP A 68 -10.32 -18.15 37.90
CA TRP A 68 -9.17 -17.72 37.12
C TRP A 68 -7.88 -17.66 37.94
N VAL A 69 -6.83 -18.28 37.38
CA VAL A 69 -5.42 -17.92 37.50
C VAL A 69 -4.88 -18.01 36.08
N ASP A 70 -4.13 -17.00 35.61
CA ASP A 70 -3.49 -17.07 34.30
C ASP A 70 -2.58 -18.31 34.25
N PRO A 71 -2.73 -19.21 33.25
CA PRO A 71 -1.75 -20.26 33.03
C PRO A 71 -0.40 -19.62 32.71
N GLU A 72 0.69 -20.21 33.20
CA GLU A 72 2.01 -19.80 32.74
C GLU A 72 2.08 -19.95 31.21
N PRO A 73 2.62 -18.95 30.48
CA PRO A 73 2.76 -19.06 29.05
C PRO A 73 3.72 -20.22 28.72
N ASP A 74 3.21 -21.23 28.04
CA ASP A 74 4.04 -22.31 27.47
C ASP A 74 5.12 -21.75 26.53
N ASP A 75 6.18 -22.53 26.36
CA ASP A 75 7.19 -22.28 25.34
C ASP A 75 6.52 -22.17 23.96
N GLN A 76 6.72 -21.05 23.28
CA GLN A 76 6.09 -20.84 21.98
C GLN A 76 6.64 -21.84 20.96
N PRO A 77 5.78 -22.59 20.24
CA PRO A 77 6.25 -23.56 19.25
C PRO A 77 7.03 -22.85 18.14
N SER A 78 8.08 -23.51 17.66
CA SER A 78 8.84 -23.04 16.49
C SER A 78 8.06 -23.38 15.22
N TYR A 79 7.82 -22.38 14.37
CA TYR A 79 7.12 -22.54 13.09
C TYR A 79 8.07 -22.65 11.89
N LEU A 80 9.37 -22.83 12.13
CA LEU A 80 10.40 -22.72 11.07
C LEU A 80 10.38 -23.87 10.05
N GLU A 81 9.94 -25.05 10.47
CA GLU A 81 9.95 -26.28 9.68
C GLU A 81 8.61 -27.02 9.80
N ALA A 82 8.18 -27.70 8.74
CA ALA A 82 6.98 -28.53 8.83
C ALA A 82 7.26 -29.81 9.62
N GLY A 83 6.32 -30.17 10.50
CA GLY A 83 6.27 -31.49 11.13
C GLY A 83 5.83 -32.59 10.16
N ALA A 84 5.66 -33.80 10.70
CA ALA A 84 5.10 -34.93 9.96
C ALA A 84 3.68 -34.64 9.44
N PRO A 85 3.21 -35.34 8.39
CA PRO A 85 1.82 -35.25 7.93
C PRO A 85 0.82 -35.45 9.09
N LEU A 86 -0.27 -34.68 9.09
CA LEU A 86 -1.30 -34.79 10.11
C LEU A 86 -2.09 -36.10 9.97
N GLU A 87 -2.27 -36.80 11.07
CA GLU A 87 -3.19 -37.92 11.19
C GLU A 87 -4.24 -37.61 12.26
N PRO A 88 -5.34 -36.91 11.91
CA PRO A 88 -6.34 -36.48 12.89
C PRO A 88 -7.04 -37.69 13.53
N SER A 89 -7.13 -37.66 14.84
CA SER A 89 -7.71 -38.72 15.67
C SER A 89 -8.91 -38.22 16.48
N VAL A 90 -9.62 -39.14 17.12
CA VAL A 90 -10.64 -38.80 18.12
C VAL A 90 -9.99 -38.99 19.49
N PRO A 91 -9.55 -37.90 20.16
CA PRO A 91 -8.86 -38.00 21.44
C PRO A 91 -9.79 -38.49 22.55
N VAL A 92 -9.19 -39.13 23.54
CA VAL A 92 -9.87 -39.49 24.79
C VAL A 92 -9.89 -38.27 25.71
N VAL A 93 -11.08 -37.84 26.12
CA VAL A 93 -11.25 -36.67 26.99
C VAL A 93 -11.50 -37.10 28.43
N ARG A 94 -10.70 -36.60 29.36
CA ARG A 94 -10.86 -36.85 30.80
C ARG A 94 -11.53 -35.67 31.51
N VAL A 95 -12.57 -35.93 32.29
CA VAL A 95 -13.15 -34.88 33.16
C VAL A 95 -12.21 -34.58 34.31
N CYS A 96 -11.94 -33.30 34.58
CA CYS A 96 -11.05 -32.85 35.63
C CYS A 96 -11.67 -31.76 36.51
N ALA A 97 -11.06 -31.49 37.66
CA ALA A 97 -11.40 -30.32 38.48
C ALA A 97 -11.00 -29.04 37.73
N PRO A 98 -11.77 -27.94 37.87
CA PRO A 98 -11.50 -26.70 37.14
C PRO A 98 -10.27 -25.94 37.65
N ASP A 99 -9.77 -26.27 38.85
CA ASP A 99 -8.66 -25.55 39.49
C ASP A 99 -7.36 -25.74 38.69
N GLY A 100 -6.81 -24.65 38.14
CA GLY A 100 -5.57 -24.66 37.34
C GLY A 100 -5.72 -25.13 35.89
N ALA A 101 -6.94 -25.48 35.44
CA ALA A 101 -7.21 -25.84 34.06
C ALA A 101 -7.46 -24.59 33.19
N ALA A 102 -7.08 -24.65 31.91
CA ALA A 102 -7.36 -23.56 30.97
C ALA A 102 -8.87 -23.35 30.80
N THR A 103 -9.30 -22.09 30.73
CA THR A 103 -10.71 -21.68 30.62
C THR A 103 -11.18 -21.62 29.17
N THR A 104 -11.00 -22.71 28.43
CA THR A 104 -11.41 -22.86 27.03
C THR A 104 -12.65 -23.74 26.91
N ALA A 105 -13.46 -23.49 25.87
CA ALA A 105 -14.66 -24.28 25.59
C ALA A 105 -15.03 -24.24 24.12
N VAL A 106 -15.69 -25.31 23.67
CA VAL A 106 -16.44 -25.32 22.42
C VAL A 106 -17.85 -24.81 22.72
N ALA A 107 -18.34 -23.85 21.93
CA ALA A 107 -19.72 -23.37 22.08
C ALA A 107 -20.56 -23.73 20.85
N PHE A 108 -21.85 -23.92 21.07
CA PHE A 108 -22.82 -24.32 20.06
C PHE A 108 -24.00 -23.34 20.09
N GLU A 109 -24.34 -22.78 18.93
CA GLU A 109 -25.46 -21.84 18.79
C GLU A 109 -26.31 -22.24 17.59
N ALA A 110 -27.61 -22.39 17.77
CA ALA A 110 -28.54 -22.57 16.66
C ALA A 110 -29.03 -21.18 16.21
N ARG A 111 -28.59 -20.73 15.03
CA ARG A 111 -29.03 -19.45 14.44
C ARG A 111 -29.21 -19.59 12.93
N ASP A 112 -30.20 -18.88 12.39
CA ASP A 112 -30.51 -18.85 10.95
C ASP A 112 -30.62 -20.25 10.29
N GLY A 113 -31.20 -21.21 11.02
CA GLY A 113 -31.40 -22.59 10.56
C GLY A 113 -30.13 -23.46 10.54
N HIS A 114 -29.00 -22.97 11.06
CA HIS A 114 -27.73 -23.67 11.11
C HIS A 114 -27.26 -23.87 12.56
N VAL A 115 -26.46 -24.91 12.79
CA VAL A 115 -25.74 -25.09 14.05
C VAL A 115 -24.34 -24.52 13.89
N HIS A 116 -24.07 -23.42 14.58
CA HIS A 116 -22.76 -22.80 14.65
C HIS A 116 -21.94 -23.45 15.75
N VAL A 117 -20.70 -23.81 15.44
CA VAL A 117 -19.75 -24.42 16.37
C VAL A 117 -18.56 -23.47 16.51
N PHE A 118 -18.47 -22.84 17.68
CA PHE A 118 -17.38 -21.94 18.02
C PHE A 118 -16.19 -22.73 18.55
N LEU A 119 -15.07 -22.67 17.83
CA LEU A 119 -13.83 -23.35 18.16
C LEU A 119 -13.00 -22.51 19.15
N PRO A 120 -12.53 -23.06 20.28
CA PRO A 120 -11.56 -22.40 21.15
C PRO A 120 -10.18 -22.28 20.48
N PRO A 121 -9.29 -21.42 20.99
CA PRO A 121 -7.90 -21.39 20.52
C PRO A 121 -7.19 -22.70 20.85
N THR A 122 -6.33 -23.17 19.94
CA THR A 122 -5.43 -24.31 20.15
C THR A 122 -3.98 -23.86 20.04
N GLN A 123 -3.06 -24.60 20.67
CA GLN A 123 -1.63 -24.27 20.63
C GLN A 123 -0.93 -24.94 19.46
N ARG A 124 -1.34 -26.16 19.11
CA ARG A 124 -0.77 -26.95 18.01
C ARG A 124 -1.78 -27.25 16.92
N LEU A 125 -1.29 -27.52 15.71
CA LEU A 125 -2.15 -27.86 14.58
C LEU A 125 -2.82 -29.23 14.76
N GLU A 126 -2.12 -30.18 15.38
CA GLU A 126 -2.64 -31.51 15.71
C GLU A 126 -3.91 -31.41 16.56
N GLU A 127 -3.90 -30.56 17.59
CA GLU A 127 -5.04 -30.30 18.46
C GLU A 127 -6.23 -29.72 17.70
N TYR A 128 -5.95 -28.77 16.78
CA TYR A 128 -6.99 -28.19 15.93
C TYR A 128 -7.60 -29.24 15.00
N ALA A 129 -6.76 -30.08 14.38
CA ALA A 129 -7.19 -31.12 13.47
C ALA A 129 -8.03 -32.20 14.17
N ASP A 130 -7.62 -32.62 15.37
CA ASP A 130 -8.38 -33.54 16.23
C ASP A 130 -9.73 -32.94 16.65
N LEU A 131 -9.77 -31.64 16.94
CA LEU A 131 -11.02 -30.94 17.25
C LEU A 131 -11.99 -30.96 16.07
N LEU A 132 -11.48 -30.62 14.88
CA LEU A 132 -12.27 -30.72 13.64
C LEU A 132 -12.72 -32.16 13.38
N LYS A 133 -11.87 -33.16 13.67
CA LYS A 133 -12.20 -34.57 13.49
C LYS A 133 -13.36 -35.00 14.37
N ILE A 134 -13.36 -34.61 15.64
CA ILE A 134 -14.48 -34.88 16.56
C ILE A 134 -15.77 -34.25 16.04
N ILE A 135 -15.71 -32.98 15.62
CA ILE A 135 -16.87 -32.26 15.10
C ILE A 135 -17.40 -32.90 13.81
N GLU A 136 -16.51 -33.31 12.90
CA GLU A 136 -16.84 -34.03 11.66
C GLU A 136 -17.58 -35.34 11.97
N VAL A 137 -17.08 -36.14 12.91
CA VAL A 137 -17.69 -37.40 13.33
C VAL A 137 -19.09 -37.16 13.92
N ALA A 138 -19.22 -36.15 14.78
CA ALA A 138 -20.51 -35.77 15.38
C ALA A 138 -21.51 -35.28 14.34
N ALA A 139 -21.11 -34.36 13.46
CA ALA A 139 -21.95 -33.81 12.40
C ALA A 139 -22.43 -34.90 11.43
N ARG A 140 -21.56 -35.84 11.05
CA ARG A 140 -21.92 -37.00 10.22
C ARG A 140 -22.91 -37.94 10.91
N ARG A 141 -22.67 -38.26 12.19
CA ARG A 141 -23.54 -39.14 12.97
C ARG A 141 -24.95 -38.56 13.11
N LEU A 142 -25.03 -37.25 13.34
CA LEU A 142 -26.30 -36.53 13.51
C LEU A 142 -26.94 -36.12 12.17
N ARG A 143 -26.20 -36.21 11.05
CA ARG A 143 -26.60 -35.69 9.73
C ARG A 143 -26.98 -34.21 9.77
N GLN A 144 -26.26 -33.44 10.58
CA GLN A 144 -26.51 -32.03 10.79
C GLN A 144 -25.37 -31.21 10.17
N PRO A 145 -25.65 -30.35 9.17
CA PRO A 145 -24.69 -29.37 8.70
C PRO A 145 -24.32 -28.39 9.81
N VAL A 146 -23.04 -28.04 9.89
CA VAL A 146 -22.52 -27.08 10.88
C VAL A 146 -21.78 -25.95 10.19
N VAL A 147 -21.79 -24.78 10.82
CA VAL A 147 -20.95 -23.63 10.46
C VAL A 147 -19.87 -23.50 11.51
N LEU A 148 -18.61 -23.54 11.10
CA LEU A 148 -17.48 -23.35 12.01
C LEU A 148 -17.19 -21.86 12.17
N GLU A 149 -16.94 -21.45 13.40
CA GLU A 149 -16.56 -20.07 13.73
C GLU A 149 -15.61 -20.05 14.94
N GLY A 150 -15.09 -18.88 15.29
CA GLY A 150 -14.14 -18.73 16.40
C GLY A 150 -12.70 -18.73 15.93
N TYR A 151 -11.81 -19.37 16.70
CA TYR A 151 -10.38 -19.29 16.45
C TYR A 151 -9.99 -20.21 15.28
N GLY A 152 -9.15 -19.69 14.38
CA GLY A 152 -8.53 -20.49 13.32
C GLY A 152 -7.42 -21.41 13.86
N PRO A 153 -6.86 -22.28 13.01
CA PRO A 153 -5.70 -23.08 13.40
C PRO A 153 -4.51 -22.17 13.73
N PRO A 154 -3.60 -22.60 14.63
CA PRO A 154 -2.34 -21.91 14.85
C PRO A 154 -1.50 -21.91 13.57
N PRO A 155 -0.59 -20.92 13.39
CA PRO A 155 0.31 -20.90 12.24
C PRO A 155 1.11 -22.20 12.14
N ASP A 156 1.20 -22.79 10.95
CA ASP A 156 1.94 -24.03 10.72
C ASP A 156 2.30 -24.16 9.22
N PRO A 157 3.53 -24.53 8.86
CA PRO A 157 3.95 -24.64 7.46
C PRO A 157 3.20 -25.71 6.64
N ARG A 158 2.48 -26.65 7.29
CA ARG A 158 1.65 -27.66 6.61
C ARG A 158 0.32 -27.10 6.10
N LEU A 159 -0.09 -25.93 6.57
CA LEU A 159 -1.35 -25.31 6.17
C LEU A 159 -1.22 -24.56 4.85
N THR A 160 -2.24 -24.70 4.02
CA THR A 160 -2.50 -23.82 2.89
C THR A 160 -3.75 -23.02 3.22
N SER A 161 -3.62 -21.71 3.35
CA SER A 161 -4.73 -20.84 3.76
C SER A 161 -4.93 -19.70 2.77
N LEU A 162 -6.21 -19.36 2.59
CA LEU A 162 -6.65 -18.11 1.99
C LEU A 162 -7.55 -17.43 3.02
N THR A 163 -7.29 -16.17 3.32
CA THR A 163 -8.07 -15.41 4.30
C THR A 163 -8.68 -14.19 3.62
N VAL A 164 -9.99 -13.99 3.80
CA VAL A 164 -10.70 -12.80 3.35
C VAL A 164 -11.12 -11.99 4.57
N THR A 165 -10.61 -10.77 4.70
CA THR A 165 -10.87 -9.87 5.83
C THR A 165 -11.50 -8.57 5.34
N PRO A 166 -12.49 -8.02 6.07
CA PRO A 166 -13.00 -6.68 5.76
C PRO A 166 -12.00 -5.61 6.23
N ASP A 167 -11.81 -4.58 5.41
CA ASP A 167 -11.05 -3.36 5.74
C ASP A 167 -11.92 -2.13 5.34
N PRO A 168 -11.76 -0.93 5.93
CA PRO A 168 -12.64 0.19 5.61
C PRO A 168 -12.68 0.53 4.11
N GLY A 169 -13.80 0.19 3.46
CA GLY A 169 -14.05 0.46 2.04
C GLY A 169 -13.51 -0.59 1.06
N VAL A 170 -12.82 -1.64 1.54
CA VAL A 170 -12.26 -2.72 0.70
C VAL A 170 -12.36 -4.08 1.41
N ILE A 171 -12.00 -5.15 0.70
CA ILE A 171 -11.67 -6.43 1.35
C ILE A 171 -10.20 -6.72 1.09
N GLU A 172 -9.52 -7.29 2.09
CA GLU A 172 -8.17 -7.80 1.95
C GLU A 172 -8.24 -9.32 1.75
N VAL A 173 -7.54 -9.81 0.73
CA VAL A 173 -7.43 -11.25 0.45
C VAL A 173 -5.97 -11.65 0.61
N ASN A 174 -5.66 -12.33 1.70
CA ASN A 174 -4.35 -12.93 1.93
C ASN A 174 -4.34 -14.30 1.28
N VAL A 175 -3.48 -14.47 0.28
CA VAL A 175 -3.46 -15.68 -0.57
C VAL A 175 -2.36 -16.64 -0.14
N GLN A 176 -2.56 -17.91 -0.45
CA GLN A 176 -1.59 -18.96 -0.20
C GLN A 176 -0.31 -18.80 -1.06
N PRO A 177 0.85 -19.31 -0.61
CA PRO A 177 2.07 -19.33 -1.41
C PRO A 177 1.92 -20.13 -2.71
N THR A 178 2.56 -19.66 -3.78
CA THR A 178 2.61 -20.35 -5.08
C THR A 178 4.03 -20.80 -5.41
N ARG A 179 4.20 -22.04 -5.88
CA ARG A 179 5.49 -22.69 -6.10
C ARG A 179 6.07 -22.42 -7.48
N THR A 180 5.20 -22.22 -8.46
CA THR A 180 5.57 -22.02 -9.86
C THR A 180 4.92 -20.76 -10.43
N TRP A 181 5.45 -20.28 -11.54
CA TRP A 181 4.83 -19.17 -12.28
C TRP A 181 3.41 -19.51 -12.74
N GLY A 182 3.18 -20.76 -13.16
CA GLY A 182 1.85 -21.23 -13.56
C GLY A 182 0.84 -21.12 -12.42
N GLU A 183 1.21 -21.58 -11.22
CA GLU A 183 0.35 -21.45 -10.03
C GLU A 183 0.06 -19.98 -9.68
N LEU A 184 1.06 -19.10 -9.75
CA LEU A 184 0.88 -17.66 -9.49
C LEU A 184 -0.08 -17.02 -10.49
N ARG A 185 0.09 -17.33 -11.79
CA ARG A 185 -0.80 -16.86 -12.85
C ARG A 185 -2.23 -17.33 -12.60
N ASP A 186 -2.42 -18.63 -12.43
CA ASP A 186 -3.75 -19.22 -12.31
C ASP A 186 -4.48 -18.70 -11.06
N LEU A 187 -3.76 -18.54 -9.94
CA LEU A 187 -4.27 -17.91 -8.72
C LEU A 187 -4.70 -16.47 -8.96
N THR A 188 -3.83 -15.65 -9.57
CA THR A 188 -4.10 -14.22 -9.83
C THR A 188 -5.30 -14.06 -10.75
N GLU A 189 -5.34 -14.80 -11.87
CA GLU A 189 -6.47 -14.74 -12.82
C GLU A 189 -7.78 -15.19 -12.17
N THR A 190 -7.75 -16.26 -11.37
CA THR A 190 -8.93 -16.75 -10.64
C THR A 190 -9.44 -15.71 -9.63
N LEU A 191 -8.55 -15.07 -8.88
CA LEU A 191 -8.93 -14.03 -7.92
C LEU A 191 -9.62 -12.84 -8.58
N TYR A 192 -9.07 -12.35 -9.69
CA TYR A 192 -9.68 -11.26 -10.45
C TYR A 192 -11.06 -11.65 -11.02
N ASP A 193 -11.21 -12.87 -11.54
CA ASP A 193 -12.49 -13.35 -12.07
C ASP A 193 -13.55 -13.55 -10.95
N GLU A 194 -13.17 -14.14 -9.83
CA GLU A 194 -14.08 -14.34 -8.68
C GLU A 194 -14.46 -13.01 -8.01
N ALA A 195 -13.54 -12.04 -7.92
CA ALA A 195 -13.85 -10.68 -7.48
C ALA A 195 -14.89 -10.04 -8.39
N ARG A 196 -14.70 -10.12 -9.71
CA ARG A 196 -15.65 -9.60 -10.70
C ARG A 196 -17.02 -10.27 -10.61
N ARG A 197 -17.08 -11.60 -10.48
CA ARG A 197 -18.34 -12.36 -10.29
C ARG A 197 -19.06 -11.95 -9.00
N SER A 198 -18.30 -11.59 -7.98
CA SER A 198 -18.79 -11.08 -6.69
C SER A 198 -19.14 -9.59 -6.70
N ARG A 199 -19.08 -8.92 -7.85
CA ARG A 199 -19.31 -7.47 -8.03
C ARG A 199 -18.32 -6.59 -7.26
N LEU A 200 -17.13 -7.12 -7.01
CA LEU A 200 -15.99 -6.38 -6.51
C LEU A 200 -15.15 -5.88 -7.69
N THR A 201 -14.37 -4.83 -7.44
CA THR A 201 -13.47 -4.22 -8.43
C THR A 201 -12.12 -3.94 -7.78
N THR A 202 -11.07 -3.95 -8.59
CA THR A 202 -9.69 -3.61 -8.20
C THR A 202 -9.33 -2.14 -8.45
N GLU A 203 -10.28 -1.38 -8.98
CA GLU A 203 -10.13 0.02 -9.37
C GLU A 203 -11.29 0.88 -8.84
N LYS A 204 -11.04 2.18 -8.69
CA LYS A 204 -12.06 3.19 -8.41
C LYS A 204 -11.80 4.47 -9.23
N PHE A 205 -12.86 5.27 -9.36
CA PHE A 205 -12.78 6.58 -10.00
C PHE A 205 -13.06 7.68 -8.99
N ASP A 206 -12.18 8.68 -8.94
CA ASP A 206 -12.43 9.91 -8.18
C ASP A 206 -13.52 10.74 -8.88
N LEU A 207 -14.07 11.74 -8.17
CA LEU A 207 -15.16 12.59 -8.68
C LEU A 207 -14.82 13.29 -9.99
N ASP A 208 -13.55 13.62 -10.20
CA ASP A 208 -13.05 14.30 -11.40
C ASP A 208 -12.76 13.33 -12.57
N GLY A 209 -13.03 12.03 -12.36
CA GLY A 209 -12.76 10.98 -13.32
C GLY A 209 -11.36 10.39 -13.22
N LEU A 210 -10.51 10.77 -12.26
CA LEU A 210 -9.20 10.14 -12.12
C LEU A 210 -9.34 8.64 -11.78
N HIS A 211 -8.58 7.80 -12.48
CA HIS A 211 -8.55 6.36 -12.27
C HIS A 211 -7.48 6.03 -11.21
N THR A 212 -7.85 5.32 -10.14
CA THR A 212 -6.96 4.93 -9.05
C THR A 212 -7.22 3.50 -8.60
N GLY A 213 -6.29 2.89 -7.86
CA GLY A 213 -6.53 1.61 -7.21
C GLY A 213 -7.53 1.74 -6.06
N THR A 214 -8.01 0.62 -5.53
CA THR A 214 -9.00 0.62 -4.42
C THR A 214 -8.52 1.39 -3.18
N GLY A 215 -7.21 1.39 -2.92
CA GLY A 215 -6.56 2.01 -1.76
C GLY A 215 -6.07 1.02 -0.71
N GLY A 216 -6.36 -0.28 -0.87
CA GLY A 216 -5.85 -1.36 0.02
C GLY A 216 -4.43 -1.85 -0.32
N GLY A 217 -3.89 -1.48 -1.49
CA GLY A 217 -2.59 -1.95 -1.99
C GLY A 217 -2.64 -3.33 -2.64
N ASN A 218 -1.49 -3.79 -3.13
CA ASN A 218 -1.25 -5.13 -3.70
C ASN A 218 0.11 -5.63 -3.23
N HIS A 219 0.20 -6.00 -1.95
CA HIS A 219 1.49 -6.39 -1.36
C HIS A 219 2.04 -7.65 -2.02
N LEU A 220 3.31 -7.59 -2.44
CA LEU A 220 4.02 -8.76 -2.93
C LEU A 220 4.83 -9.37 -1.80
N THR A 221 4.51 -10.62 -1.44
CA THR A 221 5.20 -11.33 -0.37
C THR A 221 6.19 -12.34 -0.95
N LEU A 222 7.45 -12.26 -0.50
CA LEU A 222 8.53 -13.15 -0.90
C LEU A 222 8.92 -14.05 0.26
N GLY A 223 9.05 -15.35 0.00
CA GLY A 223 9.39 -16.34 1.03
C GLY A 223 9.69 -17.72 0.45
N GLY A 224 9.94 -18.66 1.35
CA GLY A 224 10.06 -20.09 1.04
C GLY A 224 8.73 -20.82 1.23
N HIS A 225 8.68 -22.10 0.84
CA HIS A 225 7.52 -22.94 1.18
C HIS A 225 7.39 -23.11 2.69
N GLN A 226 8.54 -23.25 3.36
CA GLN A 226 8.69 -23.18 4.80
C GLN A 226 9.57 -21.96 5.14
N PRO A 227 9.46 -21.39 6.35
CA PRO A 227 10.29 -20.25 6.73
C PRO A 227 11.79 -20.48 6.52
N VAL A 228 12.30 -21.67 6.88
CA VAL A 228 13.72 -22.04 6.71
C VAL A 228 14.21 -21.99 5.25
N ASP A 229 13.31 -22.20 4.29
CA ASP A 229 13.62 -22.16 2.86
C ASP A 229 13.68 -20.73 2.29
N SER A 230 13.31 -19.73 3.09
CA SER A 230 13.25 -18.35 2.63
C SER A 230 14.59 -17.88 2.08
N PRO A 231 14.62 -17.34 0.85
CA PRO A 231 15.85 -16.84 0.26
C PRO A 231 16.45 -15.68 1.07
N MET A 232 15.62 -14.90 1.77
CA MET A 232 16.09 -13.79 2.60
C MET A 232 16.82 -14.27 3.86
N LEU A 233 16.37 -15.39 4.45
CA LEU A 233 17.02 -15.94 5.65
C LEU A 233 18.33 -16.65 5.28
N ARG A 234 18.34 -17.36 4.15
CA ARG A 234 19.50 -18.13 3.67
C ARG A 234 20.60 -17.26 3.08
N ARG A 235 20.22 -16.14 2.44
CA ARG A 235 21.14 -15.21 1.76
C ARG A 235 20.83 -13.77 2.18
N PRO A 236 21.37 -13.29 3.32
CA PRO A 236 21.16 -11.91 3.77
C PRO A 236 21.59 -10.85 2.75
N ASP A 237 22.59 -11.16 1.91
CA ASP A 237 23.07 -10.29 0.84
C ASP A 237 22.02 -10.05 -0.25
N LEU A 238 21.04 -10.95 -0.42
CA LEU A 238 19.93 -10.74 -1.35
C LEU A 238 18.99 -9.63 -0.85
N LEU A 239 18.63 -9.63 0.44
CA LEU A 239 17.84 -8.55 1.04
C LEU A 239 18.57 -7.21 0.93
N VAL A 240 19.87 -7.20 1.22
CA VAL A 240 20.73 -6.01 1.06
C VAL A 240 20.76 -5.54 -0.39
N SER A 241 20.88 -6.46 -1.36
CA SER A 241 20.88 -6.13 -2.79
C SER A 241 19.56 -5.51 -3.22
N LEU A 242 18.44 -6.05 -2.78
CA LEU A 242 17.11 -5.50 -3.05
C LEU A 242 16.98 -4.08 -2.47
N LEU A 243 17.34 -3.89 -1.19
CA LEU A 243 17.27 -2.57 -0.55
C LEU A 243 18.17 -1.53 -1.23
N ARG A 244 19.42 -1.91 -1.59
CA ARG A 244 20.34 -1.04 -2.36
C ARG A 244 19.72 -0.65 -3.69
N TYR A 245 19.26 -1.63 -4.45
CA TYR A 245 18.77 -1.40 -5.80
C TYR A 245 17.48 -0.57 -5.80
N TRP A 246 16.54 -0.87 -4.90
CA TRP A 246 15.32 -0.07 -4.72
C TRP A 246 15.64 1.38 -4.30
N GLN A 247 16.65 1.56 -3.45
CA GLN A 247 17.07 2.89 -3.03
C GLN A 247 17.63 3.69 -4.22
N ARG A 248 18.44 3.03 -5.06
CA ARG A 248 19.07 3.59 -6.26
C ARG A 248 18.12 3.80 -7.44
N HIS A 249 17.02 3.06 -7.51
CA HIS A 249 16.01 3.19 -8.56
C HIS A 249 14.64 3.54 -7.96
N PRO A 250 14.40 4.81 -7.60
CA PRO A 250 13.14 5.24 -6.99
C PRO A 250 11.89 5.02 -7.86
N SER A 251 12.03 4.78 -9.16
CA SER A 251 10.90 4.37 -10.00
C SER A 251 10.24 3.07 -9.51
N LEU A 252 11.00 2.17 -8.88
CA LEU A 252 10.47 0.95 -8.27
C LEU A 252 9.51 1.23 -7.10
N SER A 253 9.64 2.39 -6.46
CA SER A 253 8.68 2.87 -5.46
C SER A 253 7.56 3.66 -6.13
N TYR A 254 7.90 4.61 -7.00
CA TYR A 254 6.94 5.63 -7.44
C TYR A 254 6.05 5.23 -8.61
N LEU A 255 6.54 4.41 -9.56
CA LEU A 255 5.74 3.99 -10.72
C LEU A 255 4.53 3.16 -10.32
N PHE A 256 4.69 2.33 -9.28
CA PHE A 256 3.68 1.37 -8.83
C PHE A 256 2.90 1.84 -7.60
N SER A 257 3.30 2.95 -6.97
CA SER A 257 2.65 3.48 -5.78
C SER A 257 1.27 4.08 -6.04
N GLY A 258 0.46 4.20 -4.98
CA GLY A 258 -0.76 4.99 -4.98
C GLY A 258 -0.51 6.50 -4.91
N ARG A 259 -1.57 7.31 -4.74
CA ARG A 259 -1.42 8.79 -4.71
C ARG A 259 -0.76 9.32 -3.43
N PHE A 260 -0.96 8.64 -2.30
CA PHE A 260 -0.44 9.07 -1.01
C PHE A 260 0.98 8.54 -0.82
N ILE A 261 1.95 9.34 -1.28
CA ILE A 261 3.39 9.07 -1.22
C ILE A 261 4.06 10.08 -0.28
N GLY A 262 5.22 9.73 0.24
CA GLY A 262 5.99 10.57 1.14
C GLY A 262 6.26 9.88 2.48
N PRO A 263 6.97 10.55 3.40
CA PRO A 263 7.43 9.93 4.64
C PRO A 263 6.31 9.60 5.63
N THR A 264 5.10 10.10 5.38
CA THR A 264 3.88 9.83 6.19
C THR A 264 2.91 8.85 5.50
N SER A 265 3.29 8.33 4.33
CA SER A 265 2.48 7.39 3.54
C SER A 265 2.27 6.04 4.23
N GLN A 266 1.51 5.15 3.58
CA GLN A 266 1.28 3.79 4.06
C GLN A 266 2.52 2.87 3.93
N ALA A 267 3.47 3.24 3.07
CA ALA A 267 4.65 2.46 2.70
C ALA A 267 5.81 3.41 2.33
N PRO A 268 6.32 4.26 3.25
CA PRO A 268 7.38 5.20 2.93
C PRO A 268 8.69 4.47 2.70
N ARG A 269 9.51 5.05 1.81
CA ARG A 269 10.90 4.66 1.65
C ARG A 269 11.69 5.04 2.89
N PHE A 270 12.70 4.24 3.24
CA PHE A 270 13.52 4.52 4.42
C PHE A 270 14.34 5.82 4.28
N ASP A 271 14.66 6.24 3.06
CA ASP A 271 15.48 7.42 2.74
C ASP A 271 14.68 8.71 2.52
N GLU A 272 13.35 8.67 2.70
CA GLU A 272 12.47 9.81 2.42
C GLU A 272 12.19 10.69 3.66
N ALA A 273 12.45 10.15 4.86
CA ALA A 273 12.07 10.78 6.13
C ALA A 273 13.24 11.41 6.89
N ARG A 274 14.35 10.67 7.05
CA ARG A 274 15.47 11.06 7.93
C ARG A 274 16.74 11.22 7.09
N PRO A 275 17.38 12.40 7.03
CA PRO A 275 18.57 12.62 6.22
C PRO A 275 19.72 11.64 6.51
N GLU A 276 19.82 11.19 7.76
CA GLU A 276 20.87 10.29 8.24
C GLU A 276 20.56 8.81 7.93
N ALA A 277 19.33 8.47 7.52
CA ALA A 277 18.92 7.06 7.34
C ALA A 277 19.80 6.32 6.33
N VAL A 278 20.24 7.01 5.27
CA VAL A 278 21.10 6.39 4.24
C VAL A 278 22.49 6.09 4.81
N TYR A 279 23.01 6.94 5.70
CA TYR A 279 24.29 6.71 6.37
C TYR A 279 24.20 5.53 7.35
N GLU A 280 23.16 5.49 8.18
CA GLU A 280 22.94 4.37 9.11
C GLU A 280 22.69 3.05 8.37
N MET A 281 22.00 3.10 7.21
CA MET A 281 21.79 1.92 6.36
C MET A 281 23.10 1.37 5.78
N GLU A 282 24.05 2.23 5.40
CA GLU A 282 25.37 1.79 4.94
C GLU A 282 26.13 1.04 6.05
N ILE A 283 26.06 1.52 7.29
CA ILE A 283 26.64 0.84 8.45
C ILE A 283 25.97 -0.51 8.66
N ALA A 284 24.63 -0.55 8.62
CA ALA A 284 23.88 -1.80 8.75
C ALA A 284 24.27 -2.83 7.68
N PHE A 285 24.41 -2.41 6.42
CA PHE A 285 24.85 -3.30 5.33
C PHE A 285 26.29 -3.80 5.51
N ALA A 286 27.20 -2.93 5.95
CA ALA A 286 28.58 -3.31 6.24
C ALA A 286 28.64 -4.33 7.40
N GLU A 287 27.85 -4.12 8.44
CA GLU A 287 27.78 -5.02 9.59
C GLU A 287 27.15 -6.38 9.25
N ILE A 288 26.07 -6.40 8.46
CA ILE A 288 25.49 -7.64 7.94
C ILE A 288 26.52 -8.43 7.14
N SER A 289 27.28 -7.75 6.27
CA SER A 289 28.34 -8.39 5.47
C SER A 289 29.43 -8.98 6.38
N ARG A 290 29.94 -8.20 7.34
CA ARG A 290 30.97 -8.62 8.30
C ARG A 290 30.52 -9.83 9.13
N ILE A 291 29.28 -9.84 9.63
CA ILE A 291 28.73 -10.95 10.40
C ILE A 291 28.63 -12.20 9.52
N THR A 292 28.09 -12.05 8.31
CA THR A 292 27.88 -13.17 7.38
C THR A 292 29.20 -13.79 6.97
N ASP A 293 30.21 -12.99 6.62
CA ASP A 293 31.55 -13.45 6.28
C ASP A 293 32.23 -14.16 7.47
N SER A 294 32.07 -13.63 8.69
CA SER A 294 32.63 -14.23 9.90
C SER A 294 32.00 -15.58 10.23
N LEU A 295 30.69 -15.73 10.05
CA LEU A 295 29.97 -17.00 10.23
C LEU A 295 30.37 -18.00 9.15
N ALA A 296 30.42 -17.57 7.89
CA ALA A 296 30.85 -18.40 6.77
C ALA A 296 32.29 -18.92 6.96
N TRP A 297 33.21 -18.09 7.44
CA TRP A 297 34.59 -18.50 7.75
C TRP A 297 34.66 -19.57 8.85
N GLN A 298 33.69 -19.59 9.77
CA GLN A 298 33.55 -20.60 10.82
C GLN A 298 32.74 -21.84 10.36
N GLY A 299 32.26 -21.87 9.11
CA GLY A 299 31.36 -22.91 8.62
C GLY A 299 29.99 -22.90 9.27
N LEU A 300 29.53 -21.74 9.76
CA LEU A 300 28.23 -21.54 10.39
C LEU A 300 27.25 -20.84 9.45
N GLU A 301 25.97 -21.19 9.55
CA GLU A 301 24.88 -20.53 8.82
C GLU A 301 24.63 -19.10 9.32
N PRO A 302 24.08 -18.21 8.47
CA PRO A 302 23.62 -16.90 8.88
C PRO A 302 22.63 -16.97 10.05
N ARG A 303 22.63 -15.96 10.91
CA ARG A 303 21.70 -15.84 12.04
C ARG A 303 20.64 -14.79 11.71
N PRO A 304 19.41 -15.17 11.31
CA PRO A 304 18.45 -14.21 10.78
C PRO A 304 18.04 -13.09 11.74
N TRP A 305 18.03 -13.36 13.05
CA TRP A 305 17.72 -12.34 14.06
C TRP A 305 18.76 -11.21 14.12
N LEU A 306 20.02 -11.45 13.71
CA LEU A 306 21.03 -10.39 13.61
C LEU A 306 20.74 -9.47 12.42
N VAL A 307 20.31 -10.06 11.29
CA VAL A 307 19.91 -9.31 10.09
C VAL A 307 18.68 -8.46 10.37
N ASP A 308 17.68 -9.04 11.03
CA ASP A 308 16.47 -8.34 11.44
C ASP A 308 16.81 -7.16 12.37
N ARG A 309 17.58 -7.38 13.44
CA ARG A 309 18.00 -6.31 14.37
C ARG A 309 18.80 -5.19 13.72
N ALA A 310 19.62 -5.51 12.70
CA ALA A 310 20.38 -4.50 11.98
C ALA A 310 19.49 -3.57 11.12
N LEU A 311 18.35 -4.06 10.63
CA LEU A 311 17.50 -3.33 9.68
C LEU A 311 16.20 -2.79 10.29
N ARG A 312 15.66 -3.44 11.33
CA ARG A 312 14.32 -3.20 11.88
C ARG A 312 14.04 -1.75 12.23
N HIS A 313 15.01 -1.02 12.78
CA HIS A 313 14.79 0.37 13.19
C HIS A 313 15.05 1.39 12.08
N LEU A 314 15.54 0.92 10.92
CA LEU A 314 15.73 1.70 9.71
C LEU A 314 14.57 1.50 8.73
N LEU A 315 13.98 0.30 8.70
CA LEU A 315 12.81 -0.04 7.91
C LEU A 315 11.52 0.23 8.71
N VAL A 316 11.24 1.50 8.95
CA VAL A 316 10.07 1.98 9.70
C VAL A 316 9.51 3.27 9.10
N ASP A 317 8.25 3.56 9.42
CA ASP A 317 7.71 4.90 9.21
C ASP A 317 8.26 5.94 10.21
N LEU A 318 7.78 7.19 10.10
CA LEU A 318 8.12 8.28 11.02
C LEU A 318 7.74 8.03 12.48
N THR A 319 6.81 7.11 12.76
CA THR A 319 6.39 6.74 14.12
C THR A 319 7.14 5.54 14.68
N GLY A 320 8.02 4.92 13.88
CA GLY A 320 8.75 3.72 14.26
C GLY A 320 7.99 2.41 13.97
N ASN A 321 6.92 2.46 13.18
CA ASN A 321 6.13 1.28 12.82
C ASN A 321 6.74 0.55 11.61
N THR A 322 7.17 -0.69 11.84
CA THR A 322 7.79 -1.58 10.85
C THR A 322 6.79 -2.13 9.84
N HIS A 323 5.55 -2.36 10.26
CA HIS A 323 4.46 -2.83 9.39
C HIS A 323 4.11 -1.81 8.31
N ARG A 324 4.49 -0.54 8.50
CA ARG A 324 4.24 0.53 7.55
C ARG A 324 5.42 0.81 6.63
N ALA A 325 6.55 0.10 6.71
CA ALA A 325 7.68 0.33 5.83
C ALA A 325 7.42 -0.21 4.41
N GLU A 326 8.02 0.39 3.38
CA GLU A 326 7.97 -0.15 2.01
C GLU A 326 8.48 -1.60 1.94
N PHE A 327 9.60 -1.87 2.63
CA PHE A 327 10.14 -3.20 2.89
C PHE A 327 9.78 -3.63 4.31
N CYS A 328 8.67 -4.35 4.45
CA CYS A 328 8.19 -4.83 5.73
C CYS A 328 8.84 -6.17 6.09
N ILE A 329 9.62 -6.16 7.17
CA ILE A 329 10.34 -7.34 7.70
C ILE A 329 9.68 -7.97 8.93
N ASP A 330 8.46 -7.54 9.30
CA ASP A 330 7.77 -8.04 10.49
C ASP A 330 7.49 -9.53 10.47
N LYS A 331 7.26 -10.06 9.27
CA LYS A 331 7.00 -11.49 9.04
C LYS A 331 8.28 -12.24 8.64
N MET A 332 9.45 -11.59 8.64
CA MET A 332 10.72 -12.21 8.21
C MET A 332 11.31 -13.04 9.34
N TYR A 333 11.87 -12.38 10.37
CA TYR A 333 12.39 -13.06 11.56
C TYR A 333 12.34 -12.13 12.78
N SER A 334 11.13 -11.87 13.28
CA SER A 334 10.97 -11.06 14.49
C SER A 334 11.70 -11.70 15.70
N PRO A 335 12.53 -10.94 16.43
CA PRO A 335 13.15 -11.43 17.65
C PRO A 335 12.14 -11.59 18.79
N ASP A 336 11.04 -10.83 18.76
CA ASP A 336 10.12 -10.65 19.89
C ASP A 336 9.06 -11.75 19.99
N SER A 337 8.73 -12.43 18.88
CA SER A 337 7.78 -13.53 18.88
C SER A 337 8.10 -14.60 17.85
N SER A 338 7.74 -15.85 18.14
CA SER A 338 7.79 -16.95 17.17
C SER A 338 6.85 -16.73 15.98
N ARG A 339 5.68 -16.09 16.21
CA ARG A 339 4.67 -15.80 15.17
C ARG A 339 5.19 -14.87 14.07
N GLY A 340 6.19 -14.04 14.36
CA GLY A 340 6.85 -13.17 13.37
C GLY A 340 8.03 -13.82 12.63
N ARG A 341 8.26 -15.13 12.79
CA ARG A 341 9.36 -15.88 12.16
C ARG A 341 8.86 -16.72 10.99
N LEU A 342 8.23 -16.06 10.02
CA LEU A 342 7.63 -16.73 8.86
C LEU A 342 8.55 -16.76 7.64
N GLY A 343 9.72 -16.10 7.70
CA GLY A 343 10.64 -16.00 6.57
C GLY A 343 10.10 -15.17 5.41
N LEU A 344 9.12 -14.30 5.67
CA LEU A 344 8.43 -13.51 4.64
C LEU A 344 8.94 -12.07 4.62
N LEU A 345 9.36 -11.61 3.44
CA LEU A 345 9.54 -10.18 3.14
C LEU A 345 8.29 -9.69 2.42
N GLU A 346 7.65 -8.64 2.93
CA GLU A 346 6.46 -8.06 2.32
C GLU A 346 6.81 -6.71 1.68
N LEU A 347 6.62 -6.60 0.37
CA LEU A 347 6.78 -5.36 -0.39
C LEU A 347 5.45 -4.64 -0.46
N ARG A 348 5.37 -3.48 0.20
CA ARG A 348 4.11 -2.75 0.43
C ARG A 348 3.87 -1.57 -0.51
N GLY A 349 4.89 -1.17 -1.27
CA GLY A 349 4.85 0.00 -2.16
C GLY A 349 3.99 -0.13 -3.42
N PHE A 350 3.27 -1.24 -3.60
CA PHE A 350 2.49 -1.53 -4.81
C PHE A 350 1.00 -1.21 -4.62
N GLU A 351 0.45 -0.35 -5.47
CA GLU A 351 -0.98 -0.12 -5.64
C GLU A 351 -1.62 -1.30 -6.39
N MET A 352 -2.88 -1.59 -6.07
CA MET A 352 -3.68 -2.61 -6.75
C MET A 352 -3.88 -2.23 -8.22
N PRO A 353 -3.38 -3.04 -9.18
CA PRO A 353 -3.55 -2.72 -10.59
C PRO A 353 -4.95 -3.11 -11.08
N PRO A 354 -5.48 -2.42 -12.10
CA PRO A 354 -6.83 -2.65 -12.62
C PRO A 354 -6.98 -4.00 -13.34
N HIS A 355 -5.87 -4.65 -13.73
CA HIS A 355 -5.89 -5.88 -14.52
C HIS A 355 -4.90 -6.92 -14.02
N ALA A 356 -5.29 -8.21 -14.06
CA ALA A 356 -4.47 -9.33 -13.60
C ALA A 356 -3.10 -9.40 -14.30
N GLN A 357 -3.03 -9.08 -15.60
CA GLN A 357 -1.75 -9.06 -16.34
C GLN A 357 -0.78 -8.01 -15.79
N MET A 358 -1.28 -6.86 -15.34
CA MET A 358 -0.43 -5.87 -14.68
C MET A 358 0.06 -6.40 -13.32
N ALA A 359 -0.81 -7.01 -12.51
CA ALA A 359 -0.37 -7.66 -11.26
C ALA A 359 0.73 -8.71 -11.52
N LEU A 360 0.60 -9.49 -12.59
CA LEU A 360 1.61 -10.46 -13.00
C LEU A 360 2.91 -9.78 -13.47
N VAL A 361 2.87 -8.66 -14.19
CA VAL A 361 4.10 -7.92 -14.54
C VAL A 361 4.81 -7.38 -13.30
N GLN A 362 4.09 -6.89 -12.28
CA GLN A 362 4.71 -6.49 -11.00
C GLN A 362 5.42 -7.68 -10.35
N ALA A 363 4.74 -8.84 -10.26
CA ALA A 363 5.33 -10.05 -9.71
C ALA A 363 6.53 -10.57 -10.53
N LEU A 364 6.46 -10.47 -11.86
CA LEU A 364 7.55 -10.84 -12.76
C LEU A 364 8.77 -9.94 -12.57
N LEU A 365 8.58 -8.63 -12.45
CA LEU A 365 9.65 -7.66 -12.18
C LEU A 365 10.38 -8.02 -10.88
N VAL A 366 9.63 -8.18 -9.79
CA VAL A 366 10.20 -8.54 -8.48
C VAL A 366 10.93 -9.88 -8.55
N ARG A 367 10.31 -10.90 -9.14
CA ARG A 367 10.92 -12.23 -9.29
C ARG A 367 12.19 -12.19 -10.14
N SER A 368 12.22 -11.35 -11.18
CA SER A 368 13.39 -11.16 -12.04
C SER A 368 14.53 -10.49 -11.30
N LEU A 369 14.25 -9.47 -10.48
CA LEU A 369 15.23 -8.82 -9.62
C LEU A 369 15.80 -9.80 -8.57
N VAL A 370 14.93 -10.59 -7.93
CA VAL A 370 15.36 -11.65 -7.00
C VAL A 370 16.29 -12.64 -7.68
N ALA A 371 15.95 -13.12 -8.89
CA ALA A 371 16.79 -14.04 -9.64
C ALA A 371 18.14 -13.39 -10.03
N MET A 372 18.12 -12.16 -10.52
CA MET A 372 19.31 -11.40 -10.89
C MET A 372 20.26 -11.24 -9.70
N PHE A 373 19.76 -10.85 -8.53
CA PHE A 373 20.58 -10.64 -7.33
C PHE A 373 21.00 -11.94 -6.64
N TRP A 374 20.23 -13.01 -6.80
CA TRP A 374 20.64 -14.34 -6.33
C TRP A 374 21.93 -14.80 -7.02
N GLU A 375 22.03 -14.58 -8.34
CA GLU A 375 23.23 -14.88 -9.12
C GLU A 375 24.33 -13.83 -8.94
N ARG A 376 23.97 -12.54 -8.92
CA ARG A 376 24.92 -11.42 -8.87
C ARG A 376 24.45 -10.39 -7.84
N PRO A 377 24.90 -10.51 -6.57
CA PRO A 377 24.56 -9.56 -5.52
C PRO A 377 24.95 -8.12 -5.90
N ASN A 378 24.11 -7.15 -5.54
CA ASN A 378 24.40 -5.73 -5.78
C ASN A 378 25.30 -5.17 -4.67
N THR A 379 26.43 -4.60 -5.06
CA THR A 379 27.41 -3.98 -4.18
C THR A 379 27.56 -2.48 -4.40
N ASP A 380 26.69 -1.87 -5.21
CA ASP A 380 26.76 -0.45 -5.51
C ASP A 380 26.49 0.39 -4.25
N PRO A 381 27.13 1.56 -4.11
CA PRO A 381 26.88 2.45 -2.99
C PRO A 381 25.46 3.05 -3.04
N LEU A 382 24.89 3.39 -1.89
CA LEU A 382 23.63 4.12 -1.83
C LEU A 382 23.79 5.55 -2.37
N VAL A 383 22.71 6.12 -2.90
CA VAL A 383 22.71 7.48 -3.47
C VAL A 383 22.10 8.46 -2.49
N ARG A 384 22.79 9.57 -2.20
CA ARG A 384 22.24 10.66 -1.38
C ARG A 384 21.34 11.56 -2.23
N TRP A 385 20.11 11.13 -2.49
CA TRP A 385 19.20 11.84 -3.39
C TRP A 385 18.83 13.26 -2.92
N GLY A 386 18.66 13.46 -1.61
CA GLY A 386 18.17 14.74 -1.07
C GLY A 386 16.87 15.18 -1.76
N THR A 387 16.77 16.47 -2.11
CA THR A 387 15.60 17.00 -2.85
C THR A 387 15.50 16.44 -4.28
N GLY A 388 16.59 15.92 -4.83
CA GLY A 388 16.63 15.26 -6.13
C GLY A 388 15.70 14.04 -6.23
N LEU A 389 15.39 13.39 -5.10
CA LEU A 389 14.44 12.28 -5.04
C LEU A 389 13.06 12.71 -5.55
N HIS A 390 12.54 13.79 -4.97
CA HIS A 390 11.20 14.30 -5.31
C HIS A 390 11.18 15.13 -6.58
N GLU A 391 12.31 15.74 -6.93
CA GLU A 391 12.42 16.55 -8.15
C GLU A 391 12.44 15.69 -9.41
N ARG A 392 13.23 14.61 -9.41
CA ARG A 392 13.43 13.79 -10.61
C ARG A 392 12.35 12.73 -10.76
N PHE A 393 12.10 11.94 -9.71
CA PHE A 393 11.37 10.67 -9.85
C PHE A 393 9.86 10.79 -9.62
N LEU A 394 9.37 11.95 -9.19
CA LEU A 394 7.93 12.25 -9.14
C LEU A 394 7.41 12.84 -10.47
N LEU A 395 8.32 13.19 -11.38
CA LEU A 395 8.00 13.58 -12.74
C LEU A 395 8.01 12.34 -13.66
N PRO A 396 7.05 12.24 -14.61
CA PRO A 396 6.99 11.14 -15.58
C PRO A 396 8.33 10.89 -16.26
N GLN A 397 9.03 11.92 -16.74
CA GLN A 397 10.29 11.76 -17.47
C GLN A 397 11.36 11.04 -16.64
N GLY A 398 11.57 11.46 -15.39
CA GLY A 398 12.59 10.87 -14.54
C GLY A 398 12.22 9.46 -14.08
N CYS A 399 10.95 9.23 -13.75
CA CYS A 399 10.44 7.91 -13.36
C CYS A 399 10.54 6.88 -14.51
N ILE A 400 10.12 7.27 -15.72
CA ILE A 400 10.16 6.41 -16.92
C ILE A 400 11.61 6.12 -17.33
N ALA A 401 12.50 7.12 -17.30
CA ALA A 401 13.90 6.90 -17.63
C ALA A 401 14.57 5.92 -16.65
N ASP A 402 14.29 6.05 -15.36
CA ASP A 402 14.85 5.18 -14.32
C ASP A 402 14.33 3.73 -14.41
N ILE A 403 13.03 3.51 -14.66
CA ILE A 403 12.51 2.15 -14.82
C ILE A 403 13.01 1.48 -16.11
N ALA A 404 13.29 2.28 -17.15
CA ALA A 404 13.90 1.78 -18.38
C ALA A 404 15.35 1.29 -18.14
N GLU A 405 16.10 1.95 -17.26
CA GLU A 405 17.41 1.47 -16.79
C GLU A 405 17.27 0.12 -16.07
N VAL A 406 16.27 -0.04 -15.19
CA VAL A 406 15.99 -1.34 -14.53
C VAL A 406 15.68 -2.45 -15.54
N ALA A 407 14.84 -2.16 -16.52
CA ALA A 407 14.53 -3.12 -17.59
C ALA A 407 15.78 -3.45 -18.43
N ALA A 408 16.66 -2.48 -18.67
CA ALA A 408 17.93 -2.68 -19.37
C ALA A 408 18.90 -3.55 -18.55
N ASP A 409 18.98 -3.35 -17.24
CA ASP A 409 19.81 -4.16 -16.34
C ASP A 409 19.36 -5.62 -16.32
N LEU A 410 18.05 -5.87 -16.25
CA LEU A 410 17.48 -7.22 -16.35
C LEU A 410 17.85 -7.89 -17.68
N ARG A 411 17.75 -7.15 -18.80
CA ARG A 411 18.21 -7.65 -20.12
C ARG A 411 19.71 -7.89 -20.16
N GLY A 412 20.51 -7.01 -19.56
CA GLY A 412 21.95 -7.19 -19.35
C GLY A 412 22.28 -8.39 -18.47
N ALA A 413 21.32 -8.85 -17.66
CA ALA A 413 21.38 -10.09 -16.89
C ALA A 413 20.92 -11.34 -17.63
N GLY A 414 20.53 -11.23 -18.90
CA GLY A 414 20.01 -12.35 -19.66
C GLY A 414 18.53 -12.65 -19.38
N ILE A 415 17.83 -11.79 -18.63
CA ILE A 415 16.39 -11.87 -18.42
C ILE A 415 15.72 -10.97 -19.46
N ALA A 416 15.02 -11.56 -20.42
CA ALA A 416 14.37 -10.82 -21.52
C ALA A 416 13.11 -10.05 -21.06
N PHE A 417 13.31 -9.06 -20.17
CA PHE A 417 12.25 -8.18 -19.68
C PHE A 417 12.08 -7.00 -20.63
N GLU A 418 10.91 -6.91 -21.27
CA GLU A 418 10.62 -5.84 -22.22
C GLU A 418 10.15 -4.58 -21.50
N GLU A 419 10.69 -3.43 -21.90
CA GLU A 419 10.32 -2.13 -21.33
C GLU A 419 8.85 -1.80 -21.58
N SER A 420 8.30 -2.16 -22.75
CA SER A 420 6.91 -1.93 -23.14
C SER A 420 5.88 -2.60 -22.23
N TRP A 421 6.27 -3.62 -21.46
CA TRP A 421 5.38 -4.23 -20.45
C TRP A 421 5.05 -3.25 -19.31
N LEU A 422 5.82 -2.17 -19.17
CA LEU A 422 5.64 -1.13 -18.16
C LEU A 422 4.79 0.06 -18.64
N ASP A 423 4.48 0.14 -19.93
CA ASP A 423 3.67 1.22 -20.52
C ASP A 423 2.29 1.37 -19.85
N PRO A 424 1.54 0.29 -19.52
CA PRO A 424 0.26 0.41 -18.82
C PRO A 424 0.39 1.05 -17.44
N PHE A 425 1.49 0.81 -16.71
CA PHE A 425 1.74 1.45 -15.41
C PHE A 425 2.07 2.92 -15.57
N THR A 426 2.80 3.26 -16.63
CA THR A 426 3.11 4.65 -16.97
C THR A 426 1.83 5.43 -17.25
N GLU A 427 0.92 4.90 -18.07
CA GLU A 427 -0.37 5.54 -18.35
C GLU A 427 -1.29 5.59 -17.12
N PHE A 428 -1.26 4.55 -16.29
CA PHE A 428 -2.05 4.50 -15.05
C PHE A 428 -1.55 5.50 -14.01
N ARG A 429 -0.22 5.59 -13.81
CA ARG A 429 0.39 6.46 -12.79
C ARG A 429 0.48 7.92 -13.24
N PHE A 430 0.78 8.15 -14.52
CA PHE A 430 1.01 9.45 -15.12
C PHE A 430 0.07 9.68 -16.32
N PRO A 431 -1.26 9.67 -16.10
CA PRO A 431 -2.22 9.77 -17.19
C PRO A 431 -2.01 11.06 -18.00
N ARG A 432 -2.11 10.92 -19.32
CA ARG A 432 -2.02 12.05 -20.24
C ARG A 432 -3.23 12.97 -20.10
N ILE A 433 -2.96 14.25 -19.87
CA ILE A 433 -3.96 15.30 -19.78
C ILE A 433 -4.34 15.75 -21.20
N GLY A 434 -3.35 15.97 -22.06
CA GLY A 434 -3.60 16.37 -23.44
C GLY A 434 -2.35 16.75 -24.22
N VAL A 435 -2.53 16.95 -25.53
CA VAL A 435 -1.48 17.36 -26.47
C VAL A 435 -2.00 18.49 -27.35
N VAL A 436 -1.15 19.47 -27.63
CA VAL A 436 -1.41 20.52 -28.63
C VAL A 436 -0.17 20.74 -29.50
N ARG A 437 -0.38 20.98 -30.79
CA ARG A 437 0.68 21.39 -31.72
C ARG A 437 0.51 22.86 -32.05
N VAL A 438 1.49 23.67 -31.67
CA VAL A 438 1.50 25.12 -31.84
C VAL A 438 2.35 25.48 -33.06
N PRO A 439 1.75 26.01 -34.15
CA PRO A 439 2.51 26.40 -35.33
C PRO A 439 3.57 27.47 -35.00
N THR A 440 4.80 27.31 -35.46
CA THR A 440 5.89 28.30 -35.25
C THR A 440 5.97 29.34 -36.35
N THR A 441 5.23 29.13 -37.43
CA THR A 441 5.10 30.07 -38.56
C THR A 441 3.67 30.61 -38.59
N PRO A 442 3.45 31.90 -38.34
CA PRO A 442 2.11 32.50 -38.39
C PRO A 442 1.46 32.28 -39.77
N GLY A 443 0.24 31.75 -39.78
CA GLY A 443 -0.56 31.58 -41.01
C GLY A 443 -0.29 30.30 -41.82
N LEU A 444 0.75 29.51 -41.51
CA LEU A 444 0.94 28.17 -42.08
C LEU A 444 0.52 27.10 -41.07
N ARG A 445 -0.46 26.28 -41.44
CA ARG A 445 -0.80 25.10 -40.62
C ARG A 445 0.28 24.02 -40.79
N PRO A 446 0.48 23.12 -39.80
CA PRO A 446 1.43 22.00 -39.92
C PRO A 446 1.17 21.13 -41.16
N GLU A 447 -0.09 20.99 -41.53
CA GLU A 447 -0.62 20.26 -42.69
C GLU A 447 -0.14 20.82 -44.04
N GLN A 448 0.39 22.05 -44.03
CA GLN A 448 0.91 22.78 -45.19
C GLN A 448 2.45 22.84 -45.20
N GLY A 449 3.12 22.01 -44.39
CA GLY A 449 4.58 21.95 -44.29
C GLY A 449 5.21 22.96 -43.32
N GLY A 450 4.41 23.55 -42.42
CA GLY A 450 4.92 24.44 -41.37
C GLY A 450 5.48 23.67 -40.18
N ASN A 451 6.54 24.20 -39.56
CA ASN A 451 7.06 23.67 -38.29
C ASN A 451 6.09 23.98 -37.15
N ALA A 452 6.06 23.13 -36.13
CA ALA A 452 5.23 23.30 -34.94
C ALA A 452 5.97 22.83 -33.70
N VAL A 453 5.73 23.48 -32.56
CA VAL A 453 6.12 22.98 -31.24
C VAL A 453 5.00 22.10 -30.72
N GLU A 454 5.32 20.88 -30.31
CA GLU A 454 4.36 20.00 -29.64
C GLU A 454 4.47 20.19 -28.12
N LEU A 455 3.34 20.46 -27.47
CA LEU A 455 3.21 20.49 -26.02
C LEU A 455 2.38 19.31 -25.56
N GLU A 456 2.90 18.55 -24.61
CA GLU A 456 2.21 17.46 -23.93
C GLU A 456 2.14 17.76 -22.43
N LEU A 457 0.95 17.57 -21.85
CA LEU A 457 0.72 17.65 -20.42
C LEU A 457 0.40 16.25 -19.88
N ARG A 458 1.15 15.82 -18.87
CA ARG A 458 0.88 14.61 -18.10
C ARG A 458 0.74 14.95 -16.62
N GLN A 459 -0.14 14.23 -15.94
CA GLN A 459 -0.17 14.30 -14.47
C GLN A 459 1.15 13.76 -13.92
N ALA A 460 1.65 14.40 -12.87
CA ALA A 460 2.83 13.98 -12.13
C ALA A 460 2.45 13.65 -10.69
N ILE A 461 3.37 13.03 -9.95
CA ILE A 461 3.15 12.72 -8.55
C ILE A 461 3.38 13.99 -7.72
N GLU A 462 2.45 14.24 -6.78
CA GLU A 462 2.61 15.25 -5.74
C GLU A 462 2.40 14.58 -4.38
N PRO A 463 3.41 14.55 -3.49
CA PRO A 463 3.26 14.00 -2.15
C PRO A 463 2.30 14.89 -1.35
N TRP A 464 1.30 14.28 -0.71
CA TRP A 464 0.42 15.00 0.20
C TRP A 464 0.94 14.92 1.61
N THR A 465 1.28 16.07 2.18
CA THR A 465 1.86 16.15 3.51
C THR A 465 0.77 16.08 4.58
N VAL A 466 0.97 15.22 5.57
CA VAL A 466 0.17 15.24 6.80
C VAL A 466 0.51 16.51 7.59
N LEU A 467 -0.50 17.30 7.93
CA LEU A 467 -0.39 18.55 8.67
C LEU A 467 -0.21 18.32 10.18
N GLY A 468 0.03 19.41 10.90
CA GLY A 468 0.09 19.40 12.36
C GLY A 468 -1.20 18.87 13.00
N GLU A 469 -1.07 18.38 14.24
CA GLU A 469 -2.23 17.88 15.00
C GLU A 469 -3.21 19.00 15.33
N GLU A 470 -4.50 18.71 15.16
CA GLU A 470 -5.59 19.58 15.55
C GLU A 470 -6.52 18.87 16.54
N ALA A 471 -6.87 19.56 17.62
CA ALA A 471 -7.83 19.08 18.61
C ALA A 471 -9.25 19.22 18.06
N THR A 472 -9.95 18.10 17.94
CA THR A 472 -11.37 18.04 17.59
C THR A 472 -12.19 17.63 18.82
N SER A 473 -13.51 17.82 18.79
CA SER A 473 -14.40 17.41 19.88
C SER A 473 -14.37 15.90 20.19
N GLY A 474 -13.87 15.07 19.27
CA GLY A 474 -13.74 13.62 19.41
C GLY A 474 -12.31 13.09 19.57
N GLY A 475 -11.29 13.95 19.69
CA GLY A 475 -9.87 13.55 19.80
C GLY A 475 -8.94 14.39 18.92
N THR A 476 -7.70 13.93 18.72
CA THR A 476 -6.76 14.58 17.80
C THR A 476 -6.92 14.03 16.39
N SER A 477 -6.92 14.93 15.39
CA SER A 477 -6.93 14.57 13.98
C SER A 477 -5.72 15.20 13.28
N ARG A 478 -5.28 14.58 12.18
CA ARG A 478 -4.24 15.14 11.32
C ARG A 478 -4.80 15.24 9.90
N TYR A 479 -4.93 16.45 9.41
CA TYR A 479 -5.41 16.70 8.05
C TYR A 479 -4.30 16.42 7.03
N VAL A 480 -4.68 16.08 5.80
CA VAL A 480 -3.72 15.85 4.69
C VAL A 480 -3.90 16.97 3.68
N ASP A 481 -2.82 17.70 3.38
CA ASP A 481 -2.88 18.77 2.38
C ASP A 481 -2.90 18.19 0.96
N SER A 482 -4.11 18.03 0.44
CA SER A 482 -4.39 17.58 -0.92
C SER A 482 -4.66 18.73 -1.90
N SER A 483 -4.36 19.97 -1.50
CA SER A 483 -4.64 21.17 -2.27
C SER A 483 -3.65 21.45 -3.39
N VAL A 484 -2.49 20.79 -3.34
CA VAL A 484 -1.40 20.96 -4.30
C VAL A 484 -1.38 19.77 -5.25
N GLU A 485 -1.14 20.08 -6.52
CA GLU A 485 -0.96 19.09 -7.58
C GLU A 485 0.30 19.40 -8.38
N ARG A 486 0.72 18.43 -9.18
CA ARG A 486 1.87 18.52 -10.07
C ARG A 486 1.53 17.99 -11.45
N VAL A 487 2.02 18.67 -12.47
CA VAL A 487 2.01 18.21 -13.87
C VAL A 487 3.41 18.29 -14.45
N GLN A 488 3.68 17.49 -15.47
CA GLN A 488 4.84 17.67 -16.34
C GLN A 488 4.39 18.27 -17.67
N VAL A 489 5.12 19.30 -18.10
CA VAL A 489 5.07 19.84 -19.45
C VAL A 489 6.22 19.22 -20.23
N THR A 490 5.92 18.48 -21.29
CA THR A 490 6.91 18.01 -22.27
C THR A 490 6.77 18.82 -23.54
N VAL A 491 7.90 19.25 -24.10
CA VAL A 491 7.99 20.14 -25.25
C VAL A 491 8.88 19.50 -26.30
N ARG A 492 8.36 19.30 -27.51
CA ARG A 492 9.11 18.75 -28.64
C ARG A 492 9.19 19.77 -29.78
N ASP A 493 10.27 19.69 -30.55
CA ASP A 493 10.52 20.54 -31.72
C ASP A 493 10.59 22.05 -31.41
N ALA A 494 10.90 22.40 -30.16
CA ALA A 494 11.14 23.78 -29.76
C ALA A 494 12.63 24.15 -29.89
N ASP A 495 12.89 25.31 -30.48
CA ASP A 495 14.18 26.00 -30.40
C ASP A 495 14.24 26.81 -29.09
N PRO A 496 15.05 26.44 -28.08
CA PRO A 496 15.12 27.16 -26.79
C PRO A 496 15.69 28.57 -26.89
N SER A 497 16.39 28.91 -27.98
CA SER A 497 16.89 30.27 -28.21
C SER A 497 15.78 31.23 -28.62
N ARG A 498 14.70 30.69 -29.20
CA ARG A 498 13.58 31.43 -29.79
C ARG A 498 12.27 31.26 -29.03
N HIS A 499 11.96 30.05 -28.60
CA HIS A 499 10.69 29.70 -27.97
C HIS A 499 10.82 29.64 -26.45
N LEU A 500 9.91 30.32 -25.77
CA LEU A 500 9.79 30.34 -24.32
C LEU A 500 8.45 29.72 -23.93
N VAL A 501 8.47 28.61 -23.20
CA VAL A 501 7.23 28.01 -22.70
C VAL A 501 6.92 28.59 -21.32
N THR A 502 5.69 29.02 -21.12
CA THR A 502 5.24 29.61 -19.84
C THR A 502 3.98 28.92 -19.32
N VAL A 503 3.81 28.86 -18.00
CA VAL A 503 2.54 28.55 -17.35
C VAL A 503 2.08 29.76 -16.54
N ASN A 504 0.87 30.23 -16.80
CA ASN A 504 0.28 31.44 -16.21
C ASN A 504 1.22 32.65 -16.34
N GLY A 505 1.88 32.78 -17.51
CA GLY A 505 2.83 33.85 -17.80
C GLY A 505 4.21 33.72 -17.14
N VAL A 506 4.47 32.63 -16.42
CA VAL A 506 5.76 32.36 -15.78
C VAL A 506 6.54 31.30 -16.57
N PRO A 507 7.78 31.57 -17.00
CA PRO A 507 8.58 30.59 -17.72
C PRO A 507 8.78 29.29 -16.93
N VAL A 508 8.57 28.15 -17.58
CA VAL A 508 8.92 26.86 -17.00
C VAL A 508 10.41 26.56 -17.23
N PRO A 509 11.11 25.99 -16.23
CA PRO A 509 12.54 25.70 -16.35
C PRO A 509 12.78 24.42 -17.16
N LEU A 510 12.66 24.52 -18.49
CA LEU A 510 12.83 23.38 -19.40
C LEU A 510 14.23 22.75 -19.28
N ALA A 511 14.24 21.45 -18.98
CA ALA A 511 15.42 20.60 -18.95
C ALA A 511 15.42 19.65 -20.15
N PRO A 512 16.59 19.32 -20.73
CA PRO A 512 16.67 18.37 -21.83
C PRO A 512 16.36 16.95 -21.33
N THR A 513 15.66 16.17 -22.15
CA THR A 513 15.38 14.75 -21.87
C THR A 513 16.54 13.81 -22.26
N GLY A 514 17.54 14.33 -22.99
CA GLY A 514 18.59 13.56 -23.65
C GLY A 514 18.29 13.28 -25.12
N ARG A 515 17.02 13.40 -25.55
CA ARG A 515 16.63 13.36 -26.97
C ARG A 515 16.74 14.76 -27.60
N PRO A 516 17.39 14.91 -28.76
CA PRO A 516 17.51 16.21 -29.42
C PRO A 516 16.14 16.84 -29.69
N GLY A 517 15.96 18.11 -29.29
CA GLY A 517 14.71 18.84 -29.50
C GLY A 517 13.58 18.51 -28.53
N GLU A 518 13.80 17.66 -27.53
CA GLU A 518 12.79 17.28 -26.53
C GLU A 518 13.20 17.72 -25.11
N TYR A 519 12.32 18.49 -24.48
CA TYR A 519 12.51 19.10 -23.17
C TYR A 519 11.33 18.78 -22.25
N TYR A 520 11.54 18.89 -20.94
CA TYR A 520 10.50 18.74 -19.94
C TYR A 520 10.67 19.70 -18.78
N ALA A 521 9.58 19.99 -18.07
CA ALA A 521 9.62 20.68 -16.78
C ALA A 521 8.43 20.25 -15.92
N GLY A 522 8.63 20.21 -14.61
CA GLY A 522 7.56 20.09 -13.63
C GLY A 522 6.85 21.43 -13.42
N VAL A 523 5.56 21.40 -13.14
CA VAL A 523 4.79 22.54 -12.64
C VAL A 523 4.01 22.10 -11.42
N ARG A 524 4.32 22.70 -10.28
CA ARG A 524 3.65 22.51 -9.00
C ARG A 524 2.74 23.70 -8.73
N TYR A 525 1.50 23.44 -8.36
CA TYR A 525 0.48 24.49 -8.26
C TYR A 525 -0.61 24.13 -7.27
N ARG A 526 -1.23 25.15 -6.67
CA ARG A 526 -2.44 24.98 -5.86
C ARG A 526 -3.65 24.79 -6.77
N ALA A 527 -4.27 23.61 -6.70
CA ALA A 527 -5.40 23.18 -7.52
C ALA A 527 -6.75 23.59 -6.93
N TRP A 528 -6.89 23.60 -5.61
CA TRP A 528 -8.08 24.05 -4.88
C TRP A 528 -7.69 24.59 -3.49
N GLN A 529 -8.64 25.15 -2.74
CA GLN A 529 -8.36 25.83 -1.48
C GLN A 529 -9.16 25.25 -0.30
N PRO A 530 -8.62 24.28 0.45
CA PRO A 530 -9.18 23.87 1.73
C PRO A 530 -8.97 24.97 2.78
N TRP A 531 -9.75 24.87 3.86
CA TRP A 531 -9.58 25.71 5.04
C TRP A 531 -8.28 25.40 5.82
N SER A 532 -7.81 24.13 5.80
CA SER A 532 -6.53 23.70 6.37
C SER A 532 -5.60 23.18 5.28
N ALA A 533 -4.45 23.83 5.10
CA ALA A 533 -3.39 23.48 4.15
C ALA A 533 -2.09 24.20 4.51
N LEU A 534 -0.97 23.78 3.91
CA LEU A 534 0.25 24.55 3.94
C LEU A 534 0.04 25.86 3.16
N HIS A 535 0.37 27.00 3.78
CA HIS A 535 0.26 28.34 3.20
C HIS A 535 -1.14 28.70 2.69
N PRO A 536 -2.18 28.69 3.56
CA PRO A 536 -3.58 28.82 3.14
C PRO A 536 -3.92 30.19 2.52
N SER A 537 -3.07 31.21 2.68
CA SER A 537 -3.23 32.53 2.06
C SER A 537 -2.88 32.58 0.57
N ILE A 538 -2.25 31.54 0.02
CA ILE A 538 -1.92 31.45 -1.40
C ILE A 538 -3.16 30.95 -2.15
N GLY A 539 -3.63 31.72 -3.14
CA GLY A 539 -4.81 31.37 -3.95
C GLY A 539 -4.63 30.18 -4.88
N VAL A 540 -5.73 29.81 -5.53
CA VAL A 540 -5.78 28.76 -6.56
C VAL A 540 -5.14 29.26 -7.85
N HIS A 541 -4.33 28.43 -8.50
CA HIS A 541 -3.65 28.77 -9.76
C HIS A 541 -4.36 28.22 -10.99
N ALA A 542 -5.40 27.42 -10.81
CA ALA A 542 -6.20 26.89 -11.89
C ALA A 542 -7.17 27.95 -12.46
N PRO A 543 -7.44 27.96 -13.78
CA PRO A 543 -6.85 27.07 -14.79
C PRO A 543 -5.37 27.38 -15.09
N LEU A 544 -4.64 26.37 -15.54
CA LEU A 544 -3.27 26.52 -16.02
C LEU A 544 -3.30 26.90 -17.51
N HIS A 545 -2.76 28.06 -17.85
CA HIS A 545 -2.57 28.52 -19.22
C HIS A 545 -1.12 28.27 -19.64
N VAL A 546 -0.92 27.36 -20.61
CA VAL A 546 0.39 27.02 -21.13
C VAL A 546 0.57 27.69 -22.49
N ASP A 547 1.52 28.60 -22.61
CA ASP A 547 1.81 29.36 -23.84
C ASP A 547 3.18 29.00 -24.42
N VAL A 548 3.28 28.87 -25.74
CA VAL A 548 4.56 28.93 -26.48
C VAL A 548 4.76 30.36 -26.97
N VAL A 549 5.69 31.07 -26.34
CA VAL A 549 5.99 32.47 -26.65
C VAL A 549 7.16 32.54 -27.63
N ASP A 550 7.01 33.30 -28.71
CA ASP A 550 8.13 33.67 -29.58
C ASP A 550 8.87 34.86 -28.95
N ALA A 551 10.08 34.60 -28.45
CA ALA A 551 10.85 35.59 -27.70
C ALA A 551 11.30 36.80 -28.56
N PHE A 552 11.33 36.64 -29.89
CA PHE A 552 11.75 37.69 -30.82
C PHE A 552 10.61 38.66 -31.13
N SER A 553 9.45 38.14 -31.53
CA SER A 553 8.25 38.92 -31.83
C SER A 553 7.42 39.27 -30.60
N GLN A 554 7.74 38.70 -29.43
CA GLN A 554 7.11 38.98 -28.15
C GLN A 554 5.60 38.71 -28.16
N VAL A 555 5.16 37.65 -28.83
CA VAL A 555 3.75 37.22 -28.86
C VAL A 555 3.65 35.74 -28.51
N SER A 556 2.50 35.33 -27.99
CA SER A 556 2.19 33.90 -27.90
C SER A 556 1.85 33.36 -29.30
N LEU A 557 2.49 32.26 -29.67
CA LEU A 557 2.21 31.53 -30.91
C LEU A 557 0.97 30.64 -30.77
N GLY A 558 0.54 30.37 -29.53
CA GLY A 558 -0.50 29.41 -29.21
C GLY A 558 -0.16 28.62 -27.95
N GLY A 559 -1.09 27.75 -27.55
CA GLY A 559 -0.99 27.07 -26.28
C GLY A 559 -2.16 26.15 -25.98
N ALA A 560 -2.27 25.78 -24.72
CA ALA A 560 -3.38 25.01 -24.18
C ALA A 560 -3.81 25.54 -22.81
N THR A 561 -5.04 25.22 -22.43
CA THR A 561 -5.56 25.49 -21.09
C THR A 561 -5.97 24.21 -20.41
N TYR A 562 -5.56 24.03 -19.15
CA TYR A 562 -5.96 22.93 -18.31
C TYR A 562 -6.75 23.41 -17.10
N HIS A 563 -7.89 22.78 -16.84
CA HIS A 563 -8.77 23.08 -15.72
C HIS A 563 -8.70 21.97 -14.67
N VAL A 564 -8.64 22.32 -13.39
CA VAL A 564 -8.72 21.34 -12.29
C VAL A 564 -10.14 20.80 -12.15
N ALA A 565 -11.13 21.69 -12.26
CA ALA A 565 -12.55 21.34 -12.27
C ALA A 565 -13.15 21.47 -13.67
N HIS A 566 -14.40 21.01 -13.85
CA HIS A 566 -15.09 21.17 -15.12
C HIS A 566 -15.22 22.67 -15.49
N PRO A 567 -14.86 23.09 -16.72
CA PRO A 567 -14.78 24.51 -17.09
C PRO A 567 -16.12 25.26 -17.00
N GLY A 568 -17.24 24.53 -17.14
CA GLY A 568 -18.60 25.07 -16.94
C GLY A 568 -19.05 25.20 -15.47
N GLY A 569 -18.16 25.01 -14.48
CA GLY A 569 -18.49 25.10 -13.05
C GLY A 569 -19.32 23.93 -12.50
N ARG A 570 -19.31 22.78 -13.19
CA ARG A 570 -20.04 21.59 -12.78
C ARG A 570 -19.27 20.87 -11.68
N ASN A 571 -19.89 20.76 -10.51
CA ASN A 571 -19.44 19.85 -9.45
C ASN A 571 -20.17 18.52 -9.58
N TYR A 572 -19.45 17.42 -9.44
CA TYR A 572 -20.03 16.08 -9.46
C TYR A 572 -20.24 15.62 -8.02
N ASP A 573 -21.47 15.20 -7.70
CA ASP A 573 -21.80 14.68 -6.36
C ASP A 573 -21.50 13.18 -6.22
N VAL A 574 -21.33 12.47 -7.36
CA VAL A 574 -21.10 11.02 -7.40
C VAL A 574 -19.90 10.67 -8.27
N PRO A 575 -19.14 9.62 -7.89
CA PRO A 575 -18.12 9.04 -8.75
C PRO A 575 -18.68 8.61 -10.11
N PRO A 576 -17.84 8.57 -11.16
CA PRO A 576 -18.23 8.01 -12.46
C PRO A 576 -18.72 6.57 -12.33
N VAL A 577 -19.73 6.20 -13.13
CA VAL A 577 -20.26 4.83 -13.13
C VAL A 577 -19.39 3.84 -13.89
N ASN A 578 -18.49 4.31 -14.76
CA ASN A 578 -17.56 3.49 -15.55
C ASN A 578 -16.38 4.31 -16.09
N ALA A 579 -15.42 3.61 -16.70
CA ALA A 579 -14.21 4.19 -17.29
C ALA A 579 -14.50 5.22 -18.40
N ASN A 580 -15.55 5.04 -19.20
CA ASN A 580 -15.89 5.97 -20.29
C ASN A 580 -16.37 7.32 -19.74
N GLU A 581 -17.21 7.32 -18.70
CA GLU A 581 -17.62 8.55 -18.03
C GLU A 581 -16.42 9.21 -17.34
N ALA A 582 -15.58 8.42 -16.66
CA ALA A 582 -14.37 8.92 -16.02
C ALA A 582 -13.43 9.61 -17.04
N GLU A 583 -13.20 8.97 -18.19
CA GLU A 583 -12.42 9.54 -19.29
C GLU A 583 -13.05 10.80 -19.85
N ALA A 584 -14.37 10.82 -20.08
CA ALA A 584 -15.08 12.01 -20.56
C ALA A 584 -14.91 13.20 -19.59
N ARG A 585 -15.01 12.96 -18.27
CA ARG A 585 -14.77 14.00 -17.25
C ARG A 585 -13.34 14.55 -17.36
N ARG A 586 -12.33 13.69 -17.52
CA ARG A 586 -10.93 14.11 -17.70
C ARG A 586 -10.71 14.89 -19.00
N LEU A 587 -11.24 14.43 -20.13
CA LEU A 587 -11.06 15.08 -21.44
C LEU A 587 -11.62 16.51 -21.47
N THR A 588 -12.76 16.76 -20.80
CA THR A 588 -13.36 18.12 -20.75
C THR A 588 -12.51 19.16 -20.03
N ARG A 589 -11.51 18.73 -19.25
CA ARG A 589 -10.61 19.61 -18.50
C ARG A 589 -9.46 20.16 -19.33
N PHE A 590 -9.22 19.64 -20.53
CA PHE A 590 -8.15 20.10 -21.40
C PHE A 590 -8.70 20.76 -22.66
N ALA A 591 -8.30 22.01 -22.90
CA ALA A 591 -8.59 22.72 -24.13
C ALA A 591 -7.29 22.87 -24.94
N PRO A 592 -7.17 22.23 -26.14
CA PRO A 592 -6.00 22.33 -27.02
C PRO A 592 -5.99 23.66 -27.80
N ARG A 593 -6.35 24.75 -27.13
CA ARG A 593 -6.47 26.10 -27.66
C ARG A 593 -6.44 27.11 -26.51
N GLY A 594 -6.27 28.37 -26.88
CA GLY A 594 -6.11 29.46 -25.93
C GLY A 594 -4.65 29.92 -25.91
N HIS A 595 -4.47 31.23 -25.81
CA HIS A 595 -3.17 31.85 -25.67
C HIS A 595 -3.32 33.23 -25.04
N THR A 596 -2.26 33.75 -24.45
CA THR A 596 -2.23 35.13 -23.97
C THR A 596 -2.17 36.09 -25.18
N PRO A 597 -3.19 36.96 -25.40
CA PRO A 597 -3.22 37.85 -26.56
C PRO A 597 -2.34 39.10 -26.33
N GLY A 598 -1.87 39.70 -27.42
CA GLY A 598 -1.12 40.95 -27.41
C GLY A 598 0.39 40.77 -27.28
N LEU A 599 1.09 41.90 -27.10
CA LEU A 599 2.53 41.92 -26.86
C LEU A 599 2.84 41.52 -25.42
N LEU A 600 3.85 40.67 -25.26
CA LEU A 600 4.28 40.10 -23.99
C LEU A 600 5.63 40.67 -23.59
N ASP A 601 5.76 41.11 -22.34
CA ASP A 601 7.06 41.52 -21.80
C ASP A 601 7.89 40.28 -21.43
N VAL A 602 8.60 39.74 -22.44
CA VAL A 602 9.48 38.57 -22.30
C VAL A 602 10.58 38.81 -21.25
N ALA A 603 11.06 40.04 -21.08
CA ALA A 603 12.07 40.37 -20.09
C ALA A 603 11.52 40.26 -18.66
N ALA A 604 10.33 40.82 -18.42
CA ALA A 604 9.63 40.69 -17.15
C ALA A 604 9.25 39.23 -16.84
N MET A 605 8.79 38.47 -17.84
CA MET A 605 8.52 37.03 -17.69
C MET A 605 9.77 36.27 -17.23
N ARG A 606 10.91 36.48 -17.90
CA ARG A 606 12.19 35.86 -17.52
C ARG A 606 12.62 36.24 -16.09
N GLU A 607 12.40 37.49 -15.69
CA GLU A 607 12.68 37.93 -14.32
C GLU A 607 11.77 37.28 -13.29
N THR A 608 10.48 37.12 -13.59
CA THR A 608 9.54 36.40 -12.72
C THR A 608 9.92 34.92 -12.61
N GLY A 609 10.31 34.28 -13.71
CA GLY A 609 10.83 32.91 -13.69
C GLY A 609 12.08 32.76 -12.82
N ARG A 610 13.04 33.70 -12.93
CA ARG A 610 14.24 33.71 -12.08
C ARG A 610 13.91 33.85 -10.60
N ARG A 611 12.95 34.68 -10.23
CA ARG A 611 12.50 34.86 -8.84
C ARG A 611 11.77 33.63 -8.29
N ALA A 612 11.00 32.95 -9.14
CA ALA A 612 10.29 31.73 -8.77
C ALA A 612 11.22 30.50 -8.64
N ALA A 613 12.36 30.51 -9.35
CA ALA A 613 13.30 29.40 -9.36
C ALA A 613 13.79 28.99 -7.96
N SER A 614 14.11 27.70 -7.82
CA SER A 614 14.67 27.11 -6.61
C SER A 614 15.90 26.29 -6.96
N ALA A 615 16.96 26.40 -6.17
CA ALA A 615 18.14 25.55 -6.32
C ALA A 615 17.85 24.09 -5.95
N GLU A 616 16.85 23.85 -5.09
CA GLU A 616 16.44 22.52 -4.63
C GLU A 616 15.59 21.76 -5.67
N THR A 617 14.89 22.51 -6.53
CA THR A 617 13.96 22.01 -7.57
C THR A 617 14.17 22.76 -8.88
N PRO A 618 15.34 22.59 -9.54
CA PRO A 618 15.77 23.39 -10.68
C PRO A 618 14.98 23.13 -11.98
N HIS A 619 14.20 22.05 -12.05
CA HIS A 619 13.41 21.60 -13.19
C HIS A 619 11.90 21.68 -12.93
N THR A 620 11.48 22.19 -11.76
CA THR A 620 10.08 22.37 -11.39
C THR A 620 9.77 23.85 -11.12
N LEU A 621 8.78 24.39 -11.82
CA LEU A 621 8.17 25.67 -11.49
C LEU A 621 7.13 25.46 -10.38
N ASP A 622 7.36 25.99 -9.18
CA ASP A 622 6.33 26.08 -8.13
C ASP A 622 5.62 27.43 -8.20
N LEU A 623 4.40 27.45 -8.74
CA LEU A 623 3.61 28.67 -8.89
C LEU A 623 3.30 29.35 -7.56
N ARG A 624 3.35 28.61 -6.43
CA ARG A 624 3.14 29.19 -5.09
C ARG A 624 4.27 30.12 -4.67
N ARG A 625 5.42 30.09 -5.35
CA ARG A 625 6.55 31.02 -5.15
C ARG A 625 6.40 32.31 -5.97
N VAL A 626 5.38 32.39 -6.82
CA VAL A 626 5.09 33.58 -7.62
C VAL A 626 4.15 34.47 -6.82
N PRO A 627 4.51 35.73 -6.52
CA PRO A 627 3.63 36.63 -5.77
C PRO A 627 2.31 36.86 -6.50
N GLY A 628 1.22 36.33 -5.94
CA GLY A 628 -0.16 36.65 -6.35
C GLY A 628 -0.76 37.76 -5.48
N PRO A 629 -1.94 38.28 -5.84
CA PRO A 629 -2.71 39.14 -4.94
C PRO A 629 -3.02 38.38 -3.64
N LEU A 630 -2.91 39.06 -2.50
CA LEU A 630 -3.34 38.51 -1.22
C LEU A 630 -4.84 38.21 -1.27
N LEU A 631 -5.23 37.03 -0.80
CA LEU A 631 -6.63 36.75 -0.54
C LEU A 631 -7.08 37.62 0.64
N THR A 632 -8.02 38.53 0.38
CA THR A 632 -8.63 39.42 1.37
C THR A 632 -9.80 38.76 2.07
#